data_AF-A0A7S8HF25-F1
#
_entry.id   AF-A0A7S8HF25-F1
#
_cell.length_a   1.000
_cell.length_b   1.000
_cell.length_c   1.000
_cell.angle_alpha   90.00
_cell.angle_beta   90.00
_cell.angle_gamma   90.00
#
_symmetry.space_group_name_H-M   'P 1'
#
loop_
_entity.id
_entity.type
_entity.pdbx_description
1 polymer ?
#
loop_
_entity_poly.entity_id
_entity_poly.type
_entity_poly.pdbx_seq_one_letter_code
_entity_poly.pdbx_strand_id
1 'polypeptide(L)'
;MTEKRIWPIIGVFIFGGILLQSFIQLDSMKYRLEAWITLAIVGVIYFLFVSLSKKESKSWFIGMTALAIVSVLMIFLQPMIFHTGH
;
A
#
# COMPACT_ATOMS: atom_id res chain seq x y z
N MET A 1 -8.21 15.53 19.23
CA MET A 1 -7.04 15.04 18.49
C MET A 1 -6.99 15.77 17.16
N THR A 2 -5.91 16.50 16.87
CA THR A 2 -5.75 17.20 15.59
C THR A 2 -5.67 16.17 14.45
N GLU A 3 -6.49 16.37 13.42
CA GLU A 3 -6.67 15.53 12.22
C GLU A 3 -5.35 14.99 11.63
N LYS A 4 -4.27 15.77 11.77
CA LYS A 4 -2.91 15.47 11.33
C LYS A 4 -2.24 14.26 12.01
N ARG A 5 -2.70 13.83 13.20
CA ARG A 5 -2.16 12.66 13.91
C ARG A 5 -2.84 11.34 13.53
N ILE A 6 -4.02 11.38 12.91
CA ILE A 6 -4.81 10.19 12.62
C ILE A 6 -4.18 9.36 11.50
N TRP A 7 -3.71 10.01 10.43
CA TRP A 7 -3.09 9.33 9.28
C TRP A 7 -1.90 8.43 9.64
N PRO A 8 -0.85 8.91 10.33
CA PRO A 8 0.26 8.03 10.71
C PRO A 8 -0.16 6.89 11.65
N ILE A 9 -1.15 7.10 12.53
CA ILE A 9 -1.67 6.04 13.41
C ILE A 9 -2.37 4.95 12.60
N ILE A 10 -3.21 5.33 11.63
CA ILE A 10 -3.86 4.39 10.71
C ILE A 10 -2.81 3.59 9.94
N GLY A 11 -1.78 4.27 9.41
CA GLY A 11 -0.68 3.60 8.73
C GLY A 11 0.00 2.54 9.60
N VAL A 12 0.36 2.87 10.85
CA VAL A 12 0.99 1.92 11.77
C VAL A 12 0.11 0.71 12.03
N PHE A 13 -1.20 0.89 12.23
CA PHE A 13 -2.12 -0.23 12.44
C PHE A 13 -2.25 -1.13 11.20
N ILE A 14 -2.39 -0.54 10.01
CA ILE A 14 -2.54 -1.31 8.76
C ILE A 14 -1.24 -2.04 8.42
N PHE A 15 -0.12 -1.34 8.35
CA PHE A 15 1.16 -1.95 7.97
C PHE A 15 1.69 -2.91 9.04
N GLY A 16 1.50 -2.59 10.32
CA GLY A 16 1.83 -3.50 11.42
C GLY A 16 1.00 -4.78 11.40
N GLY A 17 -0.30 -4.68 11.10
CA GLY A 17 -1.19 -5.83 10.94
C GLY A 17 -0.78 -6.73 9.77
N ILE A 18 -0.50 -6.15 8.60
CA ILE A 18 -0.04 -6.90 7.43
C ILE A 18 1.32 -7.56 7.69
N LEU A 19 2.23 -6.86 8.38
CA LEU A 19 3.54 -7.41 8.74
C LEU A 19 3.37 -8.61 9.67
N LEU A 20 2.57 -8.48 10.73
CA LEU A 20 2.26 -9.60 11.63
C LEU A 20 1.62 -10.78 10.88
N GLN A 21 0.68 -10.51 9.99
CA GLN A 21 0.05 -11.53 9.16
C GLN A 21 1.07 -12.25 8.25
N SER A 22 2.04 -11.52 7.68
CA SER A 22 3.12 -12.12 6.88
C SER A 22 3.99 -13.08 7.70
N PHE A 23 4.15 -12.84 9.00
CA PHE A 23 4.90 -13.74 9.89
C PHE A 23 4.12 -15.02 10.22
N ILE A 24 2.79 -14.93 10.29
CA ILE A 24 1.91 -16.03 10.69
C ILE A 24 1.53 -16.90 9.48
N GLN A 25 1.27 -16.30 8.32
CA GLN A 25 0.68 -17.01 7.16
C GLN A 25 1.69 -17.49 6.11
N LEU A 26 2.89 -16.94 6.03
CA LEU A 26 3.85 -17.33 4.98
C LEU A 26 4.89 -18.33 5.51
N ASP A 27 4.69 -19.62 5.27
CA ASP A 27 5.60 -20.67 5.72
C ASP A 27 6.96 -20.67 5.01
N SER A 28 7.03 -20.22 3.75
CA SER A 28 8.30 -20.19 3.01
C SER A 28 9.02 -18.85 3.13
N MET A 29 10.28 -18.93 3.54
CA MET A 29 11.16 -17.79 3.79
C MET A 29 11.36 -16.91 2.55
N LYS A 30 11.30 -17.50 1.35
CA LYS A 30 11.37 -16.78 0.08
C LYS A 30 10.21 -15.81 -0.10
N TYR A 31 8.97 -16.29 0.06
CA TYR A 31 7.78 -15.45 -0.07
C TYR A 31 7.71 -14.40 1.05
N ARG A 32 8.22 -14.73 2.24
CA ARG A 32 8.25 -13.83 3.39
C ARG A 32 9.15 -12.62 3.12
N LEU A 33 10.31 -12.85 2.50
CA LEU A 33 11.24 -11.80 2.11
C LEU A 33 10.66 -10.89 1.02
N GLU A 34 10.03 -11.47 -0.01
CA GLU A 34 9.33 -10.72 -1.06
C GLU A 34 8.21 -9.86 -0.45
N ALA A 35 7.39 -10.43 0.43
CA ALA A 35 6.31 -9.73 1.10
C ALA A 35 6.82 -8.54 1.92
N TRP A 36 7.91 -8.69 2.69
CA TRP A 36 8.49 -7.60 3.49
C TRP A 36 9.08 -6.48 2.63
N ILE A 37 9.74 -6.83 1.53
CA ILE A 37 10.25 -5.83 0.57
C ILE A 37 9.09 -5.03 -0.01
N THR A 38 8.02 -5.70 -0.45
CA THR A 38 6.81 -5.03 -0.93
C THR A 38 6.21 -4.13 0.16
N LEU A 39 6.11 -4.62 1.39
CA LEU A 39 5.56 -3.87 2.53
C LEU A 39 6.38 -2.61 2.83
N ALA A 40 7.71 -2.71 2.76
CA ALA A 40 8.61 -1.57 2.91
C ALA A 40 8.43 -0.52 1.79
N ILE A 41 8.32 -0.95 0.53
CA ILE A 41 8.08 -0.06 -0.61
C ILE A 41 6.74 0.67 -0.44
N VAL A 42 5.67 -0.06 -0.12
CA VAL A 42 4.33 0.53 0.06
C VAL A 42 4.31 1.47 1.27
N GLY A 43 5.02 1.14 2.36
CA GLY A 43 5.18 2.01 3.52
C GLY A 43 5.87 3.34 3.19
N VAL A 44 6.91 3.31 2.35
CA VAL A 44 7.60 4.53 1.87
C VAL A 44 6.66 5.38 1.01
N ILE A 45 5.92 4.75 0.08
CA ILE A 45 4.94 5.44 -0.76
C ILE A 45 3.88 6.12 0.12
N TYR A 46 3.34 5.40 1.11
CA TYR A 46 2.35 5.94 2.05
C TYR A 46 2.91 7.13 2.83
N PHE A 47 4.14 7.04 3.34
CA PHE A 47 4.77 8.14 4.07
C PHE A 47 4.97 9.39 3.19
N LEU A 48 5.47 9.22 1.97
CA LEU A 48 5.58 10.32 0.98
C LEU A 48 4.21 10.94 0.71
N PHE A 49 3.18 10.10 0.59
CA PHE A 49 1.81 10.53 0.34
C PHE A 49 1.23 11.36 1.50
N VAL A 50 1.41 10.90 2.74
CA VAL A 50 1.00 11.63 3.94
C VAL A 50 1.81 12.92 4.10
N SER A 51 3.09 12.93 3.72
CA SER A 51 3.93 14.14 3.74
C SER A 51 3.46 15.19 2.73
N LEU A 52 3.10 14.77 1.51
CA LEU A 52 2.55 15.63 0.45
C LEU A 52 1.17 16.20 0.79
N SER A 53 0.35 15.47 1.56
CA SER A 53 -0.96 15.94 2.04
C SER A 53 -0.89 17.26 2.81
N LYS A 54 0.27 17.58 3.40
CA LYS A 54 0.47 18.80 4.20
C LYS A 54 0.66 20.07 3.36
N LYS A 55 0.97 19.95 2.05
CA LYS A 55 1.39 21.07 1.21
C LYS A 55 0.35 21.48 0.17
N GLU A 56 -0.33 20.52 -0.46
CA GLU A 56 -1.26 20.78 -1.58
C GLU A 56 -2.41 19.75 -1.59
N SER A 57 -3.58 20.13 -1.05
CA SER A 57 -4.74 19.22 -0.94
C SER A 57 -5.26 18.74 -2.31
N LYS A 58 -5.10 19.54 -3.38
CA LYS A 58 -5.55 19.17 -4.73
C LYS A 58 -4.66 18.10 -5.38
N SER A 59 -3.34 18.28 -5.36
CA SER A 59 -2.41 17.28 -5.92
C SER A 59 -2.48 15.94 -5.17
N TRP A 60 -2.70 15.99 -3.86
CA TRP A 60 -2.94 14.79 -3.06
C TRP A 60 -4.20 14.03 -3.50
N PHE A 61 -5.31 14.76 -3.71
CA PHE A 61 -6.58 14.17 -4.13
C PHE A 61 -6.52 13.60 -5.57
N ILE A 62 -5.82 14.30 -6.47
CA ILE A 62 -5.58 13.83 -7.84
C ILE A 62 -4.71 12.58 -7.82
N GLY A 63 -3.64 12.56 -7.04
CA GLY A 63 -2.77 11.40 -6.87
C GLY A 63 -3.52 10.17 -6.34
N MET A 64 -4.41 10.37 -5.36
CA MET A 64 -5.25 9.29 -4.81
C MET A 64 -6.21 8.75 -5.86
N THR A 65 -6.89 9.65 -6.56
CA THR A 65 -7.84 9.27 -7.61
C THR A 65 -7.12 8.50 -8.73
N ALA A 66 -5.94 8.96 -9.14
CA ALA A 66 -5.13 8.29 -10.15
C ALA A 66 -4.67 6.90 -9.68
N LEU A 67 -4.15 6.78 -8.45
CA LEU A 67 -3.74 5.49 -7.87
C LEU A 67 -4.93 4.52 -7.74
N ALA A 68 -6.09 5.01 -7.34
CA ALA A 68 -7.30 4.21 -7.23
C ALA A 68 -7.74 3.69 -8.60
N ILE A 69 -7.74 4.55 -9.62
CA ILE A 69 -8.06 4.16 -11.00
C ILE A 69 -7.06 3.12 -11.51
N VAL A 70 -5.76 3.36 -11.34
CA VAL A 70 -4.71 2.42 -11.77
C VAL A 70 -4.83 1.09 -11.05
N SER A 71 -5.14 1.09 -9.75
CA SER A 71 -5.34 -0.14 -8.97
C SER A 71 -6.56 -0.93 -9.45
N VAL A 72 -7.69 -0.25 -9.70
CA VAL A 72 -8.90 -0.87 -10.25
C VAL A 72 -8.63 -1.44 -11.64
N LEU A 73 -7.97 -0.69 -12.52
CA LEU A 73 -7.59 -1.18 -13.85
C LEU A 73 -6.66 -2.40 -13.77
N MET A 74 -5.67 -2.38 -12.87
CA MET A 74 -4.76 -3.50 -12.66
C MET A 74 -5.48 -4.78 -12.23
N ILE A 75 -6.58 -4.70 -11.46
CA ILE A 75 -7.38 -5.89 -11.10
C ILE A 75 -7.97 -6.54 -12.37
N PHE A 76 -8.47 -5.74 -13.32
CA PHE A 76 -9.02 -6.26 -14.58
C PHE A 76 -7.93 -6.67 -15.58
N LEU A 77 -6.75 -6.06 -15.53
CA LEU A 77 -5.61 -6.40 -16.39
C LEU A 77 -4.76 -7.55 -15.84
N GLN A 78 -4.87 -7.88 -14.56
CA GLN A 78 -4.11 -8.97 -13.92
C GLN A 78 -4.19 -10.30 -14.70
N PRO A 79 -5.36 -10.77 -15.17
CA PRO A 79 -5.44 -12.04 -15.92
C PRO A 79 -4.69 -11.99 -17.24
N MET A 80 -4.62 -10.81 -17.87
CA MET A 80 -4.01 -10.59 -19.18
C MET A 80 -2.48 -10.43 -19.07
N ILE A 81 -1.99 -9.80 -18.00
CA ILE A 81 -0.56 -9.58 -17.75
C ILE A 81 0.10 -10.84 -17.19
N PHE A 82 -0.55 -11.53 -16.25
CA PHE A 82 0.06 -12.66 -15.54
C PHE A 82 -0.22 -14.03 -16.16
N HIS A 83 -0.91 -14.12 -17.31
CA HIS A 83 -1.25 -15.39 -17.98
C HIS A 83 -1.65 -16.49 -16.99
N THR A 84 -2.52 -16.18 -16.03
CA THR A 84 -3.12 -17.20 -15.17
C THR A 84 -4.20 -17.89 -15.98
N GLY A 85 -3.77 -18.81 -16.85
CA GLY A 85 -4.60 -19.95 -17.22
C GLY A 85 -4.88 -20.73 -15.94
N HIS A 86 -6.15 -20.83 -15.58
CA HIS A 86 -6.62 -21.80 -14.61
C HIS A 86 -6.28 -23.22 -15.06
#